data_AF-A0A3M1B964-F1
#
_entry.id   AF-A0A3M1B964-F1
#
_cell.length_a   1.000
_cell.length_b   1.000
_cell.length_c   1.000
_cell.angle_alpha   90.00
_cell.angle_beta   90.00
_cell.angle_gamma   90.00
#
_symmetry.space_group_name_H-M   'P 1'
#
loop_
_entity.id
_entity.type
_entity.pdbx_description
1 polymer ?
#
loop_
_entity_poly.entity_id
_entity_poly.type
_entity_poly.pdbx_seq_one_letter_code
_entity_poly.pdbx_strand_id
1 'polypeptide(L)'
;MGEFTGLSFRRIRAILNRRFPIEVAPPSVSFRWTDGGIRSGGKFSVMEDSLFYTLMGLLQLALAFMGGLHAMLYKRSPRSAALWLVICFFVPFLGPLAYAVLGVNRTQRRAAQRKLRSGLGSAVALEREPPVGLPGPFHSLFRLTNRISEFPLTEGNQIEPLYDGDEAFPRMIEAIDGARQSVTCCSYIFDNDTVGHRFIEAFGRAVKRGVRVHLLIDGVAG
;
A
#
# COMPACT_ATOMS: atom_id res chain seq x y z
N MET A 1 -74.76 14.08 19.64
CA MET A 1 -75.75 13.54 20.58
C MET A 1 -76.34 12.28 19.94
N GLY A 2 -76.05 11.11 20.51
CA GLY A 2 -76.73 9.84 20.20
C GLY A 2 -76.15 8.98 19.08
N GLU A 3 -75.26 8.04 19.43
CA GLU A 3 -75.23 6.71 18.80
C GLU A 3 -76.56 5.98 19.08
N PHE A 4 -77.03 5.13 18.16
CA PHE A 4 -77.57 3.77 18.42
C PHE A 4 -77.97 3.07 17.09
N THR A 5 -77.15 2.09 16.70
CA THR A 5 -77.50 0.69 16.39
C THR A 5 -78.59 0.32 15.35
N GLY A 6 -78.11 -0.17 14.19
CA GLY A 6 -78.44 -1.48 13.58
C GLY A 6 -79.85 -1.78 13.05
N LEU A 7 -79.98 -2.03 11.72
CA LEU A 7 -80.96 -3.00 11.16
C LEU A 7 -80.70 -3.36 9.66
N SER A 8 -80.08 -4.55 9.49
CA SER A 8 -80.31 -5.62 8.50
C SER A 8 -80.45 -5.35 6.98
N PHE A 9 -79.46 -5.90 6.24
CA PHE A 9 -79.24 -6.01 4.79
C PHE A 9 -80.34 -6.69 3.92
N ARG A 10 -81.56 -6.92 4.44
CA ARG A 10 -82.60 -7.70 3.74
C ARG A 10 -83.63 -6.87 2.94
N ARG A 11 -83.53 -5.54 2.91
CA ARG A 11 -84.59 -4.67 2.33
C ARG A 11 -84.37 -4.06 0.95
N ILE A 12 -83.21 -4.20 0.30
CA ILE A 12 -82.98 -3.62 -1.05
C ILE A 12 -83.18 -4.65 -2.19
N ARG A 13 -83.40 -5.94 -1.88
CA ARG A 13 -83.57 -7.00 -2.89
C ARG A 13 -84.98 -7.12 -3.49
N ALA A 14 -85.94 -6.26 -3.13
CA ALA A 14 -87.36 -6.52 -3.39
C ALA A 14 -88.07 -5.60 -4.39
N ILE A 15 -87.40 -4.64 -5.04
CA ILE A 15 -88.10 -3.63 -5.88
C ILE A 15 -87.71 -3.66 -7.38
N LEU A 16 -86.65 -4.37 -7.80
CA LEU A 16 -86.16 -4.34 -9.18
C LEU A 16 -86.49 -5.61 -10.01
N ASN A 17 -87.70 -6.16 -9.89
CA ASN A 17 -88.12 -7.24 -10.79
C ASN A 17 -89.64 -7.28 -11.05
N ARG A 18 -90.13 -6.45 -11.99
CA ARG A 18 -91.42 -6.67 -12.68
C ARG A 18 -91.37 -6.11 -14.10
N ARG A 19 -91.64 -6.99 -15.08
CA ARG A 19 -91.98 -6.80 -16.51
C ARG A 19 -90.83 -6.96 -17.53
N PHE A 20 -90.58 -8.20 -17.93
CA PHE A 20 -89.93 -8.59 -19.20
C PHE A 20 -91.00 -8.91 -20.28
N PRO A 21 -90.68 -8.86 -21.59
CA PRO A 21 -90.57 -10.13 -22.31
C PRO A 21 -89.43 -10.19 -23.37
N ILE A 22 -88.58 -11.19 -23.17
CA ILE A 22 -87.84 -12.09 -24.07
C ILE A 22 -87.96 -11.87 -25.60
N GLU A 23 -86.79 -11.86 -26.28
CA GLU A 23 -86.60 -12.47 -27.62
C GLU A 23 -85.24 -13.18 -27.68
N VAL A 24 -85.21 -14.37 -28.31
CA VAL A 24 -84.11 -15.36 -28.30
C VAL A 24 -83.69 -15.64 -29.75
N ALA A 25 -82.39 -15.55 -30.08
CA ALA A 25 -81.69 -16.49 -30.99
C ALA A 25 -80.18 -16.13 -31.20
N PRO A 26 -79.28 -17.10 -31.50
CA PRO A 26 -77.80 -17.04 -31.33
C PRO A 26 -77.04 -17.33 -32.66
N PRO A 27 -75.81 -17.90 -32.72
CA PRO A 27 -74.55 -17.69 -31.98
C PRO A 27 -73.36 -17.34 -32.93
N SER A 28 -72.30 -16.67 -32.44
CA SER A 28 -70.91 -17.01 -32.79
C SER A 28 -69.92 -15.97 -32.25
N VAL A 29 -69.30 -16.26 -31.10
CA VAL A 29 -67.92 -15.80 -30.89
C VAL A 29 -67.14 -17.00 -30.37
N SER A 30 -66.28 -17.50 -31.23
CA SER A 30 -65.42 -18.66 -31.02
C SER A 30 -64.46 -18.43 -29.86
N PHE A 31 -64.47 -19.33 -28.89
CA PHE A 31 -63.38 -19.48 -27.94
C PHE A 31 -62.19 -20.11 -28.69
N ARG A 32 -61.08 -19.36 -28.85
CA ARG A 32 -59.80 -19.92 -29.28
C ARG A 32 -58.93 -20.10 -28.04
N TRP A 33 -58.90 -21.32 -27.51
CA TRP A 33 -57.85 -21.74 -26.59
C TRP A 33 -56.53 -21.78 -27.37
N THR A 34 -55.60 -20.89 -27.03
CA THR A 34 -54.20 -21.05 -27.44
C THR A 34 -53.52 -21.93 -26.40
N ASP A 35 -52.97 -23.06 -26.85
CA ASP A 35 -52.06 -23.88 -26.05
C ASP A 35 -50.83 -23.05 -25.66
N GLY A 36 -50.80 -22.59 -24.42
CA GLY A 36 -49.72 -21.73 -23.94
C GLY A 36 -50.07 -21.10 -22.61
N GLY A 37 -50.20 -21.94 -21.59
CA GLY A 37 -50.53 -21.54 -20.24
C GLY A 37 -49.73 -20.34 -19.73
N ILE A 38 -50.36 -19.60 -18.82
CA ILE A 38 -49.75 -18.55 -18.02
C ILE A 38 -48.55 -19.17 -17.28
N ARG A 39 -47.35 -19.07 -17.86
CA ARG A 39 -46.10 -19.30 -17.14
C ARG A 39 -45.74 -17.98 -16.46
N SER A 40 -45.84 -17.97 -15.14
CA SER A 40 -45.22 -16.92 -14.33
C SER A 40 -43.71 -16.91 -14.60
N GLY A 41 -43.21 -15.94 -15.36
CA GLY A 41 -41.78 -15.72 -15.61
C GLY A 41 -41.01 -15.12 -14.44
N GLY A 42 -41.39 -15.45 -13.19
CA GLY A 42 -40.89 -14.81 -11.96
C GLY A 42 -39.89 -15.66 -11.16
N LYS A 43 -39.02 -16.43 -11.82
CA LYS A 43 -37.95 -17.20 -11.14
C LYS A 43 -36.56 -17.14 -11.80
N PHE A 44 -36.43 -16.56 -12.99
CA PHE A 44 -35.13 -16.46 -13.68
C PHE A 44 -34.29 -15.24 -13.27
N SER A 45 -34.92 -14.13 -12.84
CA SER A 45 -34.18 -12.92 -12.40
C SER A 45 -33.45 -13.12 -11.07
N VAL A 46 -34.12 -13.73 -10.07
CA VAL A 46 -33.57 -13.87 -8.72
C VAL A 46 -32.32 -14.76 -8.67
N MET A 47 -32.21 -15.73 -9.59
CA MET A 47 -31.03 -16.61 -9.68
C MET A 47 -29.84 -15.90 -10.32
N GLU A 48 -30.06 -15.09 -11.38
CA GLU A 48 -29.03 -14.24 -11.97
C GLU A 48 -28.53 -13.17 -10.99
N ASP A 49 -29.43 -12.59 -10.19
CA ASP A 49 -29.08 -11.64 -9.14
C ASP A 49 -28.21 -12.32 -8.06
N SER A 50 -28.56 -13.54 -7.64
CA SER A 50 -27.79 -14.30 -6.64
C SER A 50 -26.39 -14.66 -7.12
N LEU A 51 -26.22 -14.97 -8.41
CA LEU A 51 -24.93 -15.23 -9.03
C LEU A 51 -24.08 -13.95 -9.06
N PHE A 52 -24.68 -12.81 -9.41
CA PHE A 52 -23.99 -11.52 -9.39
C PHE A 52 -23.47 -11.16 -7.99
N TYR A 53 -24.29 -11.28 -6.94
CA TYR A 53 -23.86 -11.03 -5.57
C TYR A 53 -22.80 -12.03 -5.09
N THR A 54 -22.91 -13.30 -5.50
CA THR A 54 -21.90 -14.32 -5.18
C THR A 54 -20.56 -14.01 -5.83
N LEU A 55 -20.56 -13.63 -7.12
CA LEU A 55 -19.35 -13.23 -7.83
C LEU A 55 -18.72 -11.95 -7.25
N MET A 56 -19.53 -10.97 -6.86
CA MET A 56 -19.06 -9.77 -6.15
C MET A 56 -18.45 -10.11 -4.78
N GLY A 57 -19.06 -11.02 -4.02
CA GLY A 57 -18.53 -11.50 -2.75
C GLY A 57 -17.20 -12.24 -2.90
N LEU A 58 -17.09 -13.10 -3.91
CA LEU A 58 -15.85 -13.81 -4.23
C LEU A 58 -14.75 -12.85 -4.70
N LEU A 59 -15.08 -11.87 -5.54
CA LEU A 59 -14.14 -10.83 -5.96
C LEU A 59 -13.65 -10.00 -4.76
N GLN A 60 -14.55 -9.63 -3.86
CA GLN A 60 -14.19 -8.89 -2.65
C GLN A 60 -13.29 -9.72 -1.72
N LEU A 61 -13.58 -11.00 -1.55
CA LEU A 61 -12.74 -11.91 -0.77
C LEU A 61 -11.35 -12.06 -1.40
N ALA A 62 -11.27 -12.19 -2.72
CA ALA A 62 -10.01 -12.27 -3.45
C ALA A 62 -9.18 -10.98 -3.32
N LEU A 63 -9.82 -9.81 -3.41
CA LEU A 63 -9.16 -8.50 -3.22
C LEU A 63 -8.67 -8.32 -1.78
N ALA A 64 -9.47 -8.71 -0.78
CA ALA A 64 -9.08 -8.66 0.62
C ALA A 64 -7.92 -9.60 0.93
N PHE A 65 -7.95 -10.82 0.39
CA PHE A 65 -6.86 -11.80 0.53
C PHE A 65 -5.58 -11.32 -0.15
N MET A 66 -5.67 -10.78 -1.37
CA MET A 66 -4.51 -10.25 -2.10
C MET A 66 -3.89 -9.04 -1.38
N GLY A 67 -4.71 -8.09 -0.92
CA GLY A 67 -4.24 -6.93 -0.16
C GLY A 67 -3.64 -7.33 1.20
N GLY A 68 -4.26 -8.29 1.89
CA GLY A 68 -3.78 -8.85 3.14
C GLY A 68 -2.46 -9.61 3.01
N LEU A 69 -2.36 -10.49 2.01
CA LEU A 69 -1.15 -11.26 1.70
C LEU A 69 -0.01 -10.33 1.30
N HIS A 70 -0.28 -9.32 0.47
CA HIS A 70 0.71 -8.32 0.08
C HIS A 70 1.19 -7.51 1.30
N ALA A 71 0.28 -7.10 2.19
CA ALA A 71 0.62 -6.40 3.43
C ALA A 71 1.44 -7.27 4.38
N MET A 72 1.14 -8.57 4.48
CA MET A 72 1.88 -9.52 5.31
C MET A 72 3.28 -9.82 4.76
N LEU A 73 3.42 -9.98 3.44
CA LEU A 73 4.70 -10.30 2.81
C LEU A 73 5.67 -9.12 2.75
N TYR A 74 5.16 -7.88 2.61
CA TYR A 74 6.03 -6.70 2.44
C TYR A 74 6.30 -5.90 3.72
N LYS A 75 5.50 -6.06 4.78
CA LYS A 75 5.65 -5.23 5.98
C LYS A 75 6.42 -5.95 7.08
N ARG A 76 7.60 -5.40 7.43
CA ARG A 76 8.53 -5.95 8.46
C ARG A 76 7.96 -6.04 9.90
N SER A 77 6.79 -5.46 10.20
CA SER A 77 6.21 -5.49 11.55
C SER A 77 4.91 -6.30 11.62
N PRO A 78 4.89 -7.43 12.36
CA PRO A 78 3.72 -8.31 12.47
C PRO A 78 2.44 -7.60 12.91
N ARG A 79 2.57 -6.64 13.84
CA ARG A 79 1.44 -5.86 14.40
C ARG A 79 0.76 -4.97 13.35
N SER A 80 1.54 -4.37 12.45
CA SER A 80 0.99 -3.52 11.40
C SER A 80 0.37 -4.34 10.26
N ALA A 81 0.92 -5.51 9.95
CA ALA A 81 0.35 -6.40 8.95
C ALA A 81 -1.01 -6.93 9.40
N ALA A 82 -1.12 -7.35 10.67
CA ALA A 82 -2.38 -7.74 11.29
C ALA A 82 -3.43 -6.62 11.26
N LEU A 83 -3.04 -5.38 11.54
CA LEU A 83 -3.94 -4.22 11.46
C LEU A 83 -4.50 -4.02 10.04
N TRP A 84 -3.66 -4.12 9.01
CA TRP A 84 -4.10 -3.99 7.63
C TRP A 84 -4.96 -5.16 7.15
N LEU A 85 -4.70 -6.38 7.63
CA LEU A 85 -5.57 -7.53 7.39
C LEU A 85 -6.97 -7.30 7.95
N VAL A 86 -7.08 -6.82 9.19
CA VAL A 86 -8.37 -6.51 9.83
C VAL A 86 -9.10 -5.39 9.07
N ILE A 87 -8.41 -4.31 8.69
CA ILE A 87 -9.03 -3.19 7.95
C ILE A 87 -9.52 -3.64 6.56
N CYS A 88 -8.74 -4.43 5.83
CA CYS A 88 -9.15 -4.96 4.52
C CYS A 88 -10.32 -5.94 4.60
N PHE A 89 -10.46 -6.67 5.71
CA PHE A 89 -11.53 -7.63 5.92
C PHE A 89 -12.84 -6.96 6.35
N PHE A 90 -12.80 -6.03 7.32
CA PHE A 90 -13.99 -5.42 7.90
C PHE A 90 -14.51 -4.20 7.14
N VAL A 91 -13.68 -3.57 6.30
CA VAL A 91 -14.08 -2.39 5.52
C VAL A 91 -13.93 -2.71 4.03
N PRO A 92 -14.96 -3.34 3.40
CA PRO A 92 -14.88 -3.72 2.00
C PRO A 92 -14.72 -2.48 1.10
N PHE A 93 -13.96 -2.64 0.01
CA PHE A 93 -13.50 -1.59 -0.92
C PHE A 93 -12.61 -0.47 -0.33
N LEU A 94 -12.97 0.08 0.83
CA LEU A 94 -12.20 1.15 1.49
C LEU A 94 -10.88 0.64 2.08
N GLY A 95 -10.84 -0.60 2.58
CA GLY A 95 -9.62 -1.17 3.17
C GLY A 95 -8.46 -1.28 2.18
N PRO A 96 -8.65 -1.92 1.01
CA PRO A 96 -7.65 -1.94 -0.06
C PRO A 96 -7.27 -0.53 -0.56
N LEU A 97 -8.24 0.38 -0.69
CA LEU A 97 -8.00 1.76 -1.08
C LEU A 97 -7.14 2.51 -0.04
N ALA A 98 -7.46 2.36 1.25
CA ALA A 98 -6.68 2.92 2.35
C ALA A 98 -5.28 2.31 2.41
N TYR A 99 -5.13 1.00 2.12
CA TYR A 99 -3.83 0.36 2.00
C TYR A 99 -3.02 0.94 0.83
N ALA A 100 -3.64 1.15 -0.34
CA ALA A 100 -2.96 1.75 -1.49
C ALA A 100 -2.48 3.19 -1.21
N VAL A 101 -3.26 3.98 -0.48
CA VAL A 101 -2.93 5.39 -0.18
C VAL A 101 -1.96 5.52 1.02
N LEU A 102 -2.13 4.71 2.07
CA LEU A 102 -1.44 4.87 3.35
C LEU A 102 -0.50 3.69 3.69
N GLY A 103 -0.84 2.48 3.26
CA GLY A 103 -0.11 1.24 3.56
C GLY A 103 1.10 0.99 2.66
N VAL A 104 1.05 1.43 1.40
CA VAL A 104 2.19 1.39 0.46
C VAL A 104 3.24 2.42 0.89
N ASN A 105 4.13 1.96 1.77
CA ASN A 105 5.46 2.46 2.11
C ASN A 105 5.80 3.91 1.65
N ARG A 106 5.05 4.91 2.16
CA ARG A 106 5.17 6.33 1.78
C ARG A 106 6.57 6.90 2.05
N THR A 107 7.27 6.37 3.04
CA THR A 107 8.67 6.73 3.36
C THR A 107 9.65 6.20 2.32
N GLN A 108 9.49 4.95 1.87
CA GLN A 108 10.31 4.39 0.78
C GLN A 108 10.02 5.06 -0.56
N ARG A 109 8.77 5.48 -0.82
CA ARG A 109 8.41 6.22 -2.04
C ARG A 109 9.07 7.60 -2.11
N ARG A 110 9.19 8.32 -0.98
CA ARG A 110 9.95 9.58 -0.88
C ARG A 110 11.46 9.38 -0.99
N ALA A 111 11.99 8.29 -0.42
CA ALA A 111 13.41 7.93 -0.56
C ALA A 111 13.76 7.53 -2.01
N ALA A 112 12.91 6.76 -2.68
CA ALA A 112 13.05 6.41 -4.08
C ALA A 112 12.97 7.65 -4.99
N GLN A 113 12.07 8.59 -4.71
CA GLN A 113 12.01 9.88 -5.43
C GLN A 113 13.25 10.76 -5.21
N ARG A 114 13.88 10.68 -4.03
CA ARG A 114 15.19 11.32 -3.79
C ARG A 114 16.33 10.63 -4.54
N LYS A 115 16.31 9.30 -4.67
CA LYS A 115 17.27 8.54 -5.51
C LYS A 115 17.16 8.90 -7.00
N LEU A 116 15.93 9.09 -7.50
CA LEU A 116 15.69 9.58 -8.86
C LEU A 116 16.16 11.03 -9.06
N ARG A 117 16.00 11.89 -8.05
CA ARG A 117 16.51 13.28 -8.09
C ARG A 117 18.02 13.39 -7.89
N SER A 118 18.64 12.42 -7.21
CA SER A 118 20.07 12.46 -6.95
C SER A 118 20.91 12.07 -8.15
N GLY A 119 20.31 11.57 -9.26
CA GLY A 119 20.69 11.56 -10.70
C GLY A 119 22.16 11.51 -11.18
N LEU A 120 23.11 11.65 -10.29
CA LEU A 120 24.54 11.87 -10.47
C LEU A 120 25.31 10.54 -10.38
N GLY A 121 24.73 9.52 -9.73
CA GLY A 121 25.41 8.24 -9.50
C GLY A 121 25.21 7.22 -10.61
N SER A 122 23.95 6.95 -11.00
CA SER A 122 23.63 5.73 -11.76
C SER A 122 23.70 5.87 -13.29
N ALA A 123 23.40 7.05 -13.84
CA ALA A 123 23.49 7.27 -15.30
C ALA A 123 24.94 7.49 -15.76
N VAL A 124 25.75 8.19 -14.95
CA VAL A 124 27.17 8.45 -15.22
C VAL A 124 28.02 7.18 -15.02
N ALA A 125 27.58 6.25 -14.17
CA ALA A 125 28.21 4.95 -13.98
C ALA A 125 28.16 4.12 -15.28
N LEU A 126 26.98 3.89 -15.86
CA LEU A 126 26.76 2.89 -16.91
C LEU A 126 27.56 3.08 -18.21
N GLU A 127 28.04 4.29 -18.51
CA GLU A 127 28.81 4.60 -19.74
C GLU A 127 30.33 4.70 -19.51
N ARG A 128 30.81 4.49 -18.28
CA ARG A 128 32.22 4.72 -17.96
C ARG A 128 33.11 3.57 -18.43
N GLU A 129 34.15 3.90 -19.20
CA GLU A 129 35.22 2.97 -19.54
C GLU A 129 36.04 2.57 -18.30
N PRO A 130 36.65 1.38 -18.30
CA PRO A 130 37.52 0.96 -17.21
C PRO A 130 38.70 1.95 -17.05
N PRO A 131 39.09 2.23 -15.79
CA PRO A 131 40.28 3.02 -15.49
C PRO A 131 41.52 2.64 -16.30
N VAL A 132 42.27 3.65 -16.72
CA VAL A 132 43.56 3.43 -17.38
C VAL A 132 44.51 2.80 -16.36
N GLY A 133 44.96 1.57 -16.63
CA GLY A 133 45.86 0.82 -15.74
C GLY A 133 45.16 -0.21 -14.84
N LEU A 134 43.85 -0.41 -14.96
CA LEU A 134 43.18 -1.54 -14.30
C LEU A 134 43.71 -2.86 -14.87
N PRO A 135 44.22 -3.81 -14.06
CA PRO A 135 44.68 -5.09 -14.60
C PRO A 135 43.52 -5.86 -15.25
N GLY A 136 43.81 -6.58 -16.34
CA GLY A 136 42.86 -7.39 -17.12
C GLY A 136 41.84 -8.19 -16.28
N PRO A 137 42.26 -8.93 -15.23
CA PRO A 137 41.35 -9.71 -14.39
C PRO A 137 40.26 -8.90 -13.69
N PHE A 138 40.48 -7.61 -13.41
CA PHE A 138 39.52 -6.77 -12.69
C PHE A 138 38.49 -6.08 -13.60
N HIS A 139 38.60 -6.21 -14.92
CA HIS A 139 37.64 -5.59 -15.85
C HIS A 139 36.23 -6.16 -15.73
N SER A 140 36.10 -7.46 -15.45
CA SER A 140 34.80 -8.10 -15.20
C SER A 140 34.17 -7.58 -13.91
N LEU A 141 34.98 -7.42 -12.86
CA LEU A 141 34.59 -6.84 -11.59
C LEU A 141 34.17 -5.38 -11.76
N PHE A 142 34.92 -4.58 -12.51
CA PHE A 142 34.54 -3.21 -12.84
C PHE A 142 33.17 -3.13 -13.53
N ARG A 143 32.93 -3.96 -14.56
CA ARG A 143 31.62 -3.99 -15.24
C ARG A 143 30.48 -4.40 -14.32
N LEU A 144 30.74 -5.31 -13.37
CA LEU A 144 29.74 -5.75 -12.40
C LEU A 144 29.45 -4.65 -11.37
N THR A 145 30.49 -4.10 -10.72
CA THR A 145 30.35 -3.05 -9.70
C THR A 145 29.63 -1.84 -10.27
N ASN A 146 29.95 -1.45 -11.50
CA ASN A 146 29.34 -0.31 -12.19
C ASN A 146 27.86 -0.53 -12.56
N ARG A 147 27.37 -1.78 -12.60
CA ARG A 147 25.95 -2.11 -12.81
C ARG A 147 25.16 -2.20 -11.51
N ILE A 148 25.79 -2.61 -10.41
CA ILE A 148 25.11 -2.88 -9.13
C ILE A 148 25.25 -1.74 -8.12
N SER A 149 26.32 -0.93 -8.23
CA SER A 149 26.60 0.19 -7.35
C SER A 149 26.00 1.47 -7.92
N GLU A 150 25.38 2.27 -7.06
CA GLU A 150 24.96 3.64 -7.40
C GLU A 150 26.16 4.61 -7.44
N PHE A 151 27.35 4.18 -7.00
CA PHE A 151 28.58 4.97 -6.97
C PHE A 151 29.62 4.41 -7.94
N PRO A 152 30.15 5.24 -8.86
CA PRO A 152 31.18 4.82 -9.81
C PRO A 152 32.51 4.54 -9.10
N LEU A 153 33.33 3.68 -9.71
CA LEU A 153 34.71 3.49 -9.27
C LEU A 153 35.52 4.78 -9.51
N THR A 154 36.28 5.21 -8.52
CA THR A 154 37.20 6.36 -8.62
C THR A 154 38.65 5.89 -8.64
N GLU A 155 39.51 6.65 -9.30
CA GLU A 155 40.97 6.44 -9.34
C GLU A 155 41.68 7.34 -8.33
N GLY A 156 42.96 7.06 -8.04
CA GLY A 156 43.79 7.91 -7.19
C GLY A 156 43.51 7.81 -5.69
N ASN A 157 42.73 6.80 -5.27
CA ASN A 157 42.47 6.56 -3.85
C ASN A 157 43.74 6.02 -3.16
N GLN A 158 44.07 6.57 -2.00
CA GLN A 158 45.02 5.97 -1.07
C GLN A 158 44.23 5.19 -0.03
N ILE A 159 44.61 3.93 0.19
CA ILE A 159 43.94 3.03 1.13
C ILE A 159 44.97 2.60 2.16
N GLU A 160 44.68 2.88 3.42
CA GLU A 160 45.46 2.45 4.56
C GLU A 160 44.55 1.57 5.44
N PRO A 161 44.84 0.26 5.57
CA PRO A 161 44.09 -0.61 6.47
C PRO A 161 44.45 -0.30 7.93
N LEU A 162 43.42 -0.14 8.76
CA LEU A 162 43.54 0.02 10.22
C LEU A 162 42.89 -1.20 10.87
N TYR A 163 43.61 -1.90 11.76
CA TYR A 163 43.23 -3.25 12.16
C TYR A 163 42.33 -3.30 13.41
N ASP A 164 42.27 -2.23 14.20
CA ASP A 164 41.44 -2.14 15.40
C ASP A 164 41.07 -0.68 15.77
N GLY A 165 40.43 -0.51 16.93
CA GLY A 165 40.05 0.80 17.46
C GLY A 165 41.23 1.62 18.01
N ASP A 166 42.31 0.97 18.43
CA ASP A 166 43.50 1.66 18.95
C ASP A 166 44.25 2.35 17.80
N GLU A 167 44.23 1.77 16.60
CA GLU A 167 44.71 2.40 15.36
C GLU A 167 43.66 3.34 14.75
N ALA A 168 42.39 2.92 14.68
CA ALA A 168 41.36 3.67 13.95
C ALA A 168 40.91 4.94 14.67
N PHE A 169 40.64 4.90 15.98
CA PHE A 169 40.06 6.04 16.69
C PHE A 169 40.97 7.27 16.71
N PRO A 170 42.28 7.16 16.97
CA PRO A 170 43.18 8.32 16.86
C PRO A 170 43.18 8.93 15.46
N ARG A 171 43.25 8.11 14.41
CA ARG A 171 43.25 8.59 13.00
C ARG A 171 41.94 9.25 12.61
N MET A 172 40.81 8.75 13.10
CA MET A 172 39.50 9.38 12.93
C MET A 172 39.44 10.74 13.63
N ILE A 173 39.96 10.85 14.86
CA ILE A 173 40.01 12.11 15.61
C ILE A 173 40.91 13.13 14.90
N GLU A 174 42.08 12.71 14.41
CA GLU A 174 42.96 13.56 13.61
C GLU A 174 42.26 14.09 12.34
N ALA A 175 41.49 13.23 11.65
CA ALA A 175 40.71 13.64 10.49
C ALA A 175 39.62 14.67 10.87
N ILE A 176 38.96 14.50 12.02
CA ILE A 176 37.99 15.46 12.56
C ILE A 176 38.67 16.80 12.90
N ASP A 177 39.86 16.75 13.49
CA ASP A 177 40.63 17.96 13.85
C ASP A 177 41.20 18.68 12.61
N GLY A 178 41.53 17.95 11.54
CA GLY A 178 41.96 18.50 10.26
C GLY A 178 40.82 19.01 9.35
N ALA A 179 39.57 18.68 9.67
CA ALA A 179 38.42 19.04 8.83
C ALA A 179 38.22 20.55 8.74
N ARG A 180 37.87 21.03 7.53
CA ARG A 180 37.71 22.46 7.22
C ARG A 180 36.29 22.90 6.86
N GLN A 181 35.45 21.99 6.37
CA GLN A 181 34.12 22.33 5.85
C GLN A 181 32.99 21.59 6.57
N SER A 182 33.12 20.26 6.68
CA SER A 182 32.15 19.43 7.38
C SER A 182 32.75 18.13 7.89
N VAL A 183 32.13 17.59 8.92
CA VAL A 183 32.32 16.23 9.42
C VAL A 183 30.96 15.56 9.45
N THR A 184 30.85 14.38 8.84
CA THR A 184 29.65 13.55 8.88
C THR A 184 30.02 12.21 9.49
N CYS A 185 29.39 11.86 10.61
CA CYS A 185 29.63 10.61 11.32
C CYS A 185 28.31 9.87 11.50
N CYS A 186 28.31 8.58 11.18
CA CYS A 186 27.19 7.68 11.38
C CYS A 186 27.69 6.48 12.19
N SER A 187 27.10 6.23 13.36
CA SER A 187 27.44 5.07 14.18
C SER A 187 26.20 4.32 14.64
N TYR A 188 26.30 3.00 14.73
CA TYR A 188 25.27 2.15 15.32
C TYR A 188 25.27 2.26 16.86
N ILE A 189 26.46 2.32 17.46
CA ILE A 189 26.64 2.45 18.91
C ILE A 189 27.49 3.70 19.16
N PHE A 190 27.01 4.56 20.04
CA PHE A 190 27.75 5.72 20.53
C PHE A 190 27.41 5.90 22.01
N ASP A 191 28.32 5.45 22.87
CA ASP A 191 28.08 5.41 24.32
C ASP A 191 28.81 6.57 25.03
N ASN A 192 28.39 6.85 26.25
CA ASN A 192 29.02 7.84 27.12
C ASN A 192 30.21 7.23 27.88
N ASP A 193 31.16 6.66 27.13
CA ASP A 193 32.40 6.10 27.64
C ASP A 193 33.60 7.01 27.33
N THR A 194 34.80 6.56 27.72
CA THR A 194 36.05 7.32 27.50
C THR A 194 36.33 7.59 26.02
N VAL A 195 35.92 6.70 25.11
CA VAL A 195 36.11 6.87 23.66
C VAL A 195 35.09 7.85 23.12
N GLY A 196 33.80 7.69 23.46
CA GLY A 196 32.72 8.58 23.10
C GLY A 196 33.01 10.02 23.53
N HIS A 197 33.49 10.23 24.75
CA HIS A 197 33.92 11.55 25.21
C HIS A 197 35.01 12.17 24.34
N ARG A 198 36.03 11.42 23.93
CA ARG A 198 37.09 11.92 23.03
C ARG A 198 36.53 12.37 21.67
N PHE A 199 35.57 11.62 21.12
CA PHE A 199 34.90 12.00 19.87
C PHE A 199 34.03 13.26 20.04
N ILE A 200 33.26 13.35 21.13
CA ILE A 200 32.46 14.54 21.44
C ILE A 200 33.34 15.79 21.57
N GLU A 201 34.49 15.68 22.25
CA GLU A 201 35.44 16.78 22.35
C GLU A 201 36.01 17.17 20.98
N ALA A 202 36.37 16.20 20.14
CA ALA A 202 36.87 16.46 18.79
C ALA A 202 35.82 17.14 17.90
N PHE A 203 34.58 16.66 17.93
CA PHE A 203 33.46 17.33 17.25
C PHE A 203 33.25 18.75 17.80
N GLY A 204 33.32 18.93 19.11
CA GLY A 204 33.24 20.25 19.75
C GLY A 204 34.33 21.20 19.27
N ARG A 205 35.58 20.73 19.13
CA ARG A 205 36.67 21.51 18.53
C ARG A 205 36.37 21.87 17.08
N ALA A 206 35.86 20.94 16.28
CA ALA A 206 35.49 21.20 14.89
C ALA A 206 34.38 22.26 14.75
N VAL A 207 33.33 22.17 15.57
CA VAL A 207 32.25 23.17 15.61
C VAL A 207 32.79 24.54 15.98
N LYS A 208 33.69 24.65 16.98
CA LYS A 208 34.32 25.92 17.36
C LYS A 208 35.13 26.55 16.21
N ARG A 209 35.70 25.74 15.30
CA ARG A 209 36.37 26.22 14.08
C ARG A 209 35.41 26.61 12.95
N GLY A 210 34.09 26.49 13.15
CA GLY A 210 33.07 26.76 12.12
C GLY A 210 32.81 25.59 11.17
N VAL A 211 33.31 24.39 11.48
CA VAL A 211 33.07 23.17 10.67
C VAL A 211 31.68 22.63 10.98
N ARG A 212 30.90 22.30 9.94
CA ARG A 212 29.56 21.70 10.12
C ARG A 212 29.67 20.25 10.54
N VAL A 213 29.14 19.90 11.70
CA VAL A 213 29.14 18.51 12.20
C VAL A 213 27.74 17.92 12.12
N HIS A 214 27.61 16.77 11.47
CA HIS A 214 26.39 15.96 11.44
C HIS A 214 26.67 14.60 12.07
N LEU A 215 25.96 14.28 13.14
CA LEU A 215 26.08 13.01 13.86
C LEU A 215 24.76 12.25 13.78
N LEU A 216 24.81 11.03 13.25
CA LEU A 216 23.67 10.11 13.18
C LEU A 216 23.98 8.88 14.04
N ILE A 217 23.16 8.67 15.07
CA ILE A 217 23.26 7.55 16.00
C ILE A 217 21.96 6.74 15.92
N ASP A 218 22.06 5.42 15.99
CA ASP A 218 20.88 4.56 16.11
C ASP A 218 20.22 4.74 17.50
N GLY A 219 18.92 5.03 17.52
CA GLY A 219 18.17 5.30 18.75
C GLY A 219 17.84 4.06 19.58
N VAL A 220 18.27 2.88 19.15
CA VAL A 220 18.12 1.61 19.90
C VAL A 220 19.32 1.37 20.83
N ALA A 221 20.42 2.09 20.66
CA ALA A 221 21.55 2.05 21.59
C ALA A 221 21.17 2.81 22.87
N GLY A 222 20.58 2.09 23.82
CA GLY A 222 20.24 2.54 25.18
C GLY A 222 20.18 1.34 26.11
#